data_AF-A0A833XQP6-F1
#
_entry.id   AF-A0A833XQP6-F1
#
_cell.length_a   1.000
_cell.length_b   1.000
_cell.length_c   1.000
_cell.angle_alpha   90.00
_cell.angle_beta   90.00
_cell.angle_gamma   90.00
#
_symmetry.space_group_name_H-M   'P 1'
#
loop_
_entity.id
_entity.type
_entity.pdbx_description
1 polymer ?
#
loop_
_entity_poly.entity_id
_entity_poly.type
_entity_poly.pdbx_seq_one_letter_code
_entity_poly.pdbx_strand_id
1 'polypeptide(L)'
;MQVLFGILLLGYVPHLDPYPGYTPIRTESVDDAAYSELPGGEYECPERHCSVFSKMFFSWMNPIMKLGYERPITEKDVWKLDTWDRTETLNNKFQRCWAEESQKPKPWLLRALNSSLGGRFWFGGFWKVGNDASQFVGPLILNRLLQVILFCSMLWINQSFSVGYCLGHLSLI
;
A
#
# COMPACT_ATOMS: atom_id res chain seq x y z
N MET A 1 -0.75 4.87 -21.38
CA MET A 1 0.73 5.00 -21.41
C MET A 1 1.44 4.13 -20.37
N GLN A 2 1.03 4.10 -19.09
CA GLN A 2 1.67 3.24 -18.07
C GLN A 2 1.48 1.72 -18.30
N VAL A 3 0.31 1.29 -18.78
CA VAL A 3 0.02 -0.14 -19.05
C VAL A 3 0.90 -0.70 -20.16
N LEU A 4 1.18 0.10 -21.19
CA LEU A 4 1.99 -0.32 -22.34
C LEU A 4 3.47 -0.51 -21.95
N PHE A 5 3.98 0.37 -21.07
CA PHE A 5 5.33 0.26 -20.51
C PHE A 5 5.46 -0.97 -19.59
N GLY A 6 4.42 -1.29 -18.82
CA GLY A 6 4.35 -2.51 -18.01
C GLY A 6 4.37 -3.79 -18.85
N ILE A 7 3.61 -3.84 -19.95
CA ILE A 7 3.59 -4.98 -20.87
C ILE A 7 4.94 -5.13 -21.59
N LEU A 8 5.56 -4.02 -21.99
CA LEU A 8 6.88 -4.01 -22.62
C LEU A 8 7.96 -4.56 -21.67
N LEU A 9 7.96 -4.14 -20.41
CA LEU A 9 8.86 -4.67 -19.38
C LEU A 9 8.62 -6.16 -19.11
N LEU A 10 7.36 -6.60 -19.06
CA LEU A 10 7.01 -8.01 -18.86
C LEU A 10 7.47 -8.92 -20.00
N GLY A 11 7.54 -8.41 -21.24
CA GLY A 11 8.11 -9.11 -22.39
C GLY A 11 9.64 -9.10 -22.43
N TYR A 12 10.28 -8.05 -21.90
CA TYR A 12 11.73 -7.87 -21.91
C TYR A 12 12.44 -8.64 -20.78
N VAL A 13 11.88 -8.63 -19.56
CA VAL A 13 12.45 -9.30 -18.38
C VAL A 13 12.69 -10.83 -18.54
N PRO A 14 11.87 -11.62 -19.25
CA PRO A 14 12.15 -13.04 -19.48
C PRO A 14 13.27 -13.32 -20.51
N HIS A 15 13.76 -12.31 -21.24
CA HIS A 15 14.87 -12.42 -22.19
C HIS A 15 16.12 -11.66 -21.71
N LEU A 16 16.33 -11.58 -20.40
CA LEU A 16 17.59 -11.10 -19.86
C LEU A 16 18.65 -12.18 -20.08
N ASP A 17 19.50 -11.98 -21.09
CA ASP A 17 20.65 -12.85 -21.32
C ASP A 17 21.58 -12.73 -20.09
N PRO A 18 22.00 -13.85 -19.47
CA PRO A 18 22.92 -13.82 -18.34
C PRO A 18 24.22 -13.14 -18.78
N TYR A 19 24.54 -11.98 -18.19
CA TYR A 19 25.77 -11.27 -18.54
C TYR A 19 26.99 -12.13 -18.15
N PRO A 20 27.82 -12.57 -19.11
CA PRO A 20 28.95 -13.45 -18.85
C PRO A 20 30.08 -12.61 -18.22
N GLY A 21 30.09 -12.55 -16.89
CA GLY A 21 30.98 -11.67 -16.14
C GLY A 21 30.39 -11.18 -14.82
N TYR A 22 29.15 -11.55 -14.48
CA TYR A 22 28.61 -11.31 -13.15
C TYR A 22 29.38 -12.14 -12.12
N THR A 23 30.30 -11.48 -11.43
CA THR A 23 30.73 -11.95 -10.13
C THR A 23 29.67 -11.49 -9.14
N PRO A 24 29.08 -12.38 -8.32
CA PRO A 24 28.31 -11.91 -7.18
C PRO A 24 29.22 -10.95 -6.42
N ILE A 25 28.73 -9.74 -6.12
CA ILE A 25 29.47 -8.79 -5.29
C ILE A 25 29.87 -9.59 -4.07
N ARG A 26 31.17 -9.90 -3.98
CA ARG A 26 31.72 -10.64 -2.88
C ARG A 26 31.29 -9.84 -1.66
N THR A 27 30.78 -10.50 -0.64
CA THR A 27 30.76 -9.97 0.72
C THR A 27 32.22 -9.86 1.17
N GLU A 28 33.03 -9.09 0.43
CA GLU A 28 34.04 -8.30 1.09
C GLU A 28 33.20 -7.51 2.07
N SER A 29 33.48 -7.73 3.36
CA SER A 29 33.22 -6.71 4.35
C SER A 29 33.67 -5.41 3.70
N VAL A 30 32.72 -4.68 3.11
CA VAL A 30 32.93 -3.27 2.78
C VAL A 30 33.40 -2.77 4.11
N ASP A 31 34.71 -2.49 4.24
CA ASP A 31 35.35 -2.24 5.53
C ASP A 31 34.36 -1.40 6.33
N ASP A 32 33.79 -1.98 7.39
CA ASP A 32 32.67 -1.37 8.15
C ASP A 32 33.06 0.04 8.67
N ALA A 33 34.34 0.40 8.49
CA ALA A 33 34.96 1.70 8.65
C ALA A 33 34.43 2.81 7.70
N ALA A 34 33.98 2.51 6.47
CA ALA A 34 33.55 3.55 5.52
C ALA A 34 32.06 3.95 5.70
N TYR A 35 31.23 3.00 6.15
CA TYR A 35 29.86 3.22 6.60
C TYR A 35 29.75 2.77 8.06
N SER A 36 30.51 3.41 8.95
CA SER A 36 30.30 3.23 10.38
C SER A 36 28.86 3.63 10.70
N GLU A 37 28.06 2.70 11.24
CA GLU A 37 26.75 3.01 11.79
C GLU A 37 26.91 4.26 12.66
N LEU A 38 26.19 5.34 12.33
CA LEU A 38 26.33 6.59 13.06
C LEU A 38 26.10 6.29 14.54
N PRO A 39 27.04 6.65 15.44
CA PRO A 39 26.99 6.27 16.86
C PRO A 39 25.81 6.88 17.62
N GLY A 40 24.89 7.57 16.94
CA GLY A 40 23.71 8.20 17.52
C GLY A 40 22.43 7.37 17.46
N GLY A 41 22.41 6.24 16.74
CA GLY A 41 21.21 5.41 16.59
C GLY A 41 21.09 4.27 17.61
N GLU A 42 21.26 4.53 18.92
CA GLU A 42 21.14 3.47 19.94
C GLU A 42 19.71 2.93 20.11
N TYR A 43 18.70 3.65 19.59
CA TYR A 43 17.30 3.33 19.83
C TYR A 43 16.69 2.49 18.69
N GLU A 44 16.17 1.31 19.04
CA GLU A 44 15.35 0.47 18.16
C GLU A 44 14.06 1.18 17.74
N CYS A 45 13.58 0.90 16.53
CA CYS A 45 12.34 1.50 16.02
C CYS A 45 11.14 1.11 16.91
N PRO A 46 10.38 2.08 17.46
CA PRO A 46 9.25 1.81 18.34
C PRO A 46 8.08 1.13 17.59
N GLU A 47 8.10 1.13 16.25
CA GLU A 47 7.19 0.34 15.42
C GLU A 47 7.23 -1.15 15.80
N ARG A 48 8.39 -1.69 16.19
CA ARG A 48 8.53 -3.11 16.52
C ARG A 48 7.66 -3.53 17.72
N HIS A 49 7.64 -2.70 18.74
CA HIS A 49 7.01 -2.99 20.04
C HIS A 49 5.61 -2.37 20.20
N CYS A 50 5.10 -1.64 19.22
CA CYS A 50 3.80 -0.99 19.35
C CYS A 50 2.62 -1.93 19.05
N SER A 51 1.46 -1.60 19.64
CA SER A 51 0.22 -2.34 19.43
C SER A 51 -0.27 -2.22 17.98
N VAL A 52 -1.08 -3.18 17.52
CA VAL A 52 -1.60 -3.19 16.14
C VAL A 52 -2.38 -1.91 15.81
N PHE A 53 -3.14 -1.36 16.76
CA PHE A 53 -3.82 -0.08 16.58
C PHE A 53 -2.83 1.09 16.44
N SER A 54 -1.76 1.11 17.22
CA SER A 54 -0.71 2.13 17.09
C SER A 54 -0.01 2.06 15.73
N LYS A 55 0.18 0.84 15.18
CA LYS A 55 0.69 0.63 13.81
C LYS A 55 -0.26 1.18 12.76
N MET A 56 -1.55 0.86 12.85
CA MET A 56 -2.55 1.30 11.87
C MET A 56 -2.69 2.82 11.80
N PHE A 57 -2.65 3.50 12.96
CA PHE A 57 -2.78 4.96 13.04
C PHE A 57 -1.43 5.70 13.00
N PHE A 58 -0.31 5.00 12.76
CA PHE A 58 1.05 5.58 12.78
C PHE A 58 1.38 6.37 14.06
N SER A 59 0.75 6.04 15.18
CA SER A 59 0.86 6.81 16.43
C SER A 59 2.27 6.74 17.03
N TRP A 60 3.02 5.68 16.71
CA TRP A 60 4.42 5.52 17.10
C TRP A 60 5.36 6.60 16.51
N MET A 61 4.94 7.32 15.46
CA MET A 61 5.71 8.43 14.87
C MET A 61 5.51 9.77 15.60
N ASN A 62 4.52 9.90 16.49
CA ASN A 62 4.25 11.13 17.23
C ASN A 62 5.48 11.74 17.97
N PRO A 63 6.35 10.97 18.67
CA PRO A 63 7.50 11.55 19.37
C PRO A 63 8.51 12.23 18.45
N ILE A 64 8.83 11.64 17.28
CA ILE A 64 9.78 12.26 16.35
C ILE A 64 9.18 13.49 15.65
N MET A 65 7.87 13.48 15.38
CA MET A 65 7.18 14.67 14.84
C MET A 65 7.20 15.82 15.84
N LYS A 66 6.98 15.54 17.14
CA LYS A 66 7.08 16.56 18.18
C LYS A 66 8.51 17.10 18.30
N LEU A 67 9.52 16.23 18.25
CA LEU A 67 10.92 16.65 18.28
C LEU A 67 11.27 17.55 17.10
N GLY A 68 10.80 17.21 15.90
CA GLY A 68 11.01 17.99 14.67
C GLY A 68 10.29 19.34 14.68
N TYR A 69 9.22 19.46 15.46
CA TYR A 69 8.54 20.74 15.69
C TYR A 69 9.35 21.67 16.62
N GLU A 70 10.03 21.10 17.62
CA GLU A 70 10.81 21.86 18.59
C GLU A 70 12.21 22.24 18.06
N ARG A 71 12.85 21.34 17.30
CA ARG A 71 14.18 21.57 16.71
C ARG A 71 14.39 20.82 15.40
N PRO A 72 15.32 21.25 14.53
CA PRO A 72 15.72 20.47 13.35
C PRO A 72 16.24 19.08 13.73
N ILE A 73 15.73 18.04 13.06
CA ILE A 73 16.12 16.64 13.29
C ILE A 73 17.55 16.42 12.82
N THR A 74 18.36 15.78 13.68
CA THR A 74 19.72 15.33 13.35
C THR A 74 19.73 13.81 13.15
N GLU A 75 20.73 13.26 12.47
CA GLU A 75 20.86 11.82 12.21
C GLU A 75 20.85 10.96 13.49
N LYS A 76 21.30 11.52 14.61
CA LYS A 76 21.30 10.86 15.94
C LYS A 76 19.91 10.75 16.57
N ASP A 77 18.95 11.53 16.11
CA ASP A 77 17.57 11.53 16.64
C ASP A 77 16.68 10.50 15.90
N VAL A 78 17.20 9.87 14.84
CA VAL A 78 16.48 8.90 14.01
C VAL A 78 16.73 7.48 14.51
N TRP A 79 15.67 6.66 14.54
CA TRP A 79 15.76 5.26 14.95
C TRP A 79 16.58 4.41 13.98
N LYS A 80 17.19 3.35 14.50
CA LYS A 80 17.84 2.35 13.68
C LYS A 80 16.82 1.62 12.80
N LEU A 81 17.20 1.37 11.55
CA LEU A 81 16.39 0.58 10.61
C LEU A 81 16.19 -0.83 11.16
N ASP A 82 14.94 -1.31 11.10
CA ASP A 82 14.62 -2.64 11.61
C ASP A 82 15.32 -3.73 10.82
N THR A 83 15.55 -4.85 11.49
CA THR A 83 16.38 -5.96 10.98
C THR A 83 15.83 -6.54 9.69
N TRP A 84 14.51 -6.56 9.52
CA TRP A 84 13.84 -7.09 8.33
C TRP A 84 13.87 -6.15 7.12
N ASP A 85 14.08 -4.84 7.33
CA ASP A 85 14.17 -3.85 6.25
C ASP A 85 15.64 -3.58 5.88
N ARG A 86 16.61 -4.16 6.60
CA ARG A 86 18.05 -4.07 6.27
C ARG A 86 18.39 -4.79 4.97
N THR A 87 19.14 -4.11 4.11
CA THR A 87 19.61 -4.62 2.81
C THR A 87 20.28 -5.99 2.92
N GLU A 88 21.11 -6.22 3.93
CA GLU A 88 21.77 -7.51 4.14
C GLU A 88 20.76 -8.65 4.31
N THR A 89 19.71 -8.44 5.11
CA THR A 89 18.68 -9.46 5.37
C THR A 89 17.83 -9.71 4.12
N LEU A 90 17.44 -8.65 3.42
CA LEU A 90 16.71 -8.78 2.15
C LEU A 90 17.56 -9.49 1.08
N ASN A 91 18.82 -9.11 0.94
CA ASN A 91 19.74 -9.68 -0.04
C ASN A 91 19.98 -11.16 0.27
N ASN A 92 20.30 -11.53 1.51
CA ASN A 92 20.51 -12.92 1.90
C ASN A 92 19.27 -13.79 1.61
N LYS A 93 18.07 -13.27 1.90
CA LYS A 93 16.81 -13.96 1.58
C LYS A 93 16.60 -14.12 0.07
N PHE A 94 16.87 -13.05 -0.70
CA PHE A 94 16.77 -13.08 -2.16
C PHE A 94 17.76 -14.06 -2.78
N GLN A 95 19.04 -14.03 -2.36
CA GLN A 95 20.08 -14.92 -2.87
C GLN A 95 19.72 -16.40 -2.65
N ARG A 96 19.15 -16.74 -1.49
CA ARG A 96 18.65 -18.09 -1.23
C ARG A 96 17.55 -18.50 -2.21
N CYS A 97 16.54 -17.65 -2.40
CA CYS A 97 15.46 -17.89 -3.35
C CYS A 97 15.97 -17.96 -4.80
N TRP A 98 16.97 -17.15 -5.16
CA TRP A 98 17.59 -17.15 -6.47
C TRP A 98 18.39 -18.43 -6.75
N ALA A 99 19.14 -18.92 -5.77
CA ALA A 99 19.90 -20.17 -5.90
C ALA A 99 19.01 -21.41 -6.11
N GLU A 100 17.81 -21.42 -5.53
CA GLU A 100 16.80 -22.45 -5.78
C GLU A 100 16.14 -22.29 -7.17
N GLU A 101 15.93 -21.05 -7.60
CA GLU A 101 15.31 -20.71 -8.87
C GLU A 101 16.22 -20.95 -10.07
N SER A 102 17.53 -20.72 -9.92
CA SER A 102 18.54 -20.88 -10.96
C SER A 102 18.76 -22.34 -11.37
N GLN A 103 18.41 -23.30 -10.51
CA GLN A 103 18.49 -24.73 -10.81
C GLN A 103 17.34 -25.23 -11.71
N LYS A 104 16.33 -24.39 -11.96
CA LYS A 104 15.16 -24.76 -12.76
C LYS A 104 15.45 -24.60 -14.26
N PRO A 105 14.79 -25.39 -15.13
CA PRO A 105 15.02 -25.34 -16.58
C PRO A 105 14.68 -23.98 -17.22
N LYS A 106 13.87 -23.16 -16.55
CA LYS A 106 13.52 -21.80 -16.98
C LYS A 106 13.57 -20.85 -15.75
N PRO A 107 14.74 -20.27 -15.43
CA PRO A 107 14.89 -19.41 -14.25
C PRO A 107 14.24 -18.04 -14.50
N TRP A 108 13.40 -17.60 -13.57
CA TRP A 108 12.67 -16.33 -13.69
C TRP A 108 13.01 -15.42 -12.51
N LEU A 109 13.69 -14.30 -12.80
CA LEU A 109 14.08 -13.32 -11.80
C LEU A 109 12.89 -12.81 -10.98
N LEU A 110 11.79 -12.46 -11.65
CA LEU A 110 10.57 -12.00 -10.99
C LEU A 110 9.97 -13.05 -10.06
N ARG A 111 10.13 -14.34 -10.36
CA ARG A 111 9.64 -15.43 -9.53
C ARG A 111 10.45 -15.53 -8.23
N ALA A 112 11.78 -15.45 -8.30
CA ALA A 112 12.64 -15.40 -7.11
C ALA A 112 12.41 -14.12 -6.28
N LEU A 113 12.21 -12.98 -6.95
CA LEU A 113 11.92 -11.70 -6.30
C LEU A 113 10.56 -11.73 -5.58
N ASN A 114 9.52 -12.23 -6.25
CA ASN A 114 8.19 -12.38 -5.64
C ASN A 114 8.19 -13.40 -4.49
N SER A 115 9.00 -14.46 -4.59
CA SER A 115 9.14 -15.43 -3.50
C SER A 115 9.82 -14.84 -2.26
N SER A 116 10.85 -13.99 -2.45
CA SER A 116 11.60 -13.39 -1.34
C SER A 116 10.89 -12.19 -0.70
N LEU A 117 10.27 -11.30 -1.49
CA LEU A 117 9.68 -10.03 -1.01
C LEU A 117 8.15 -9.95 -1.13
N GLY A 118 7.50 -10.88 -1.84
CA GLY A 118 6.11 -10.73 -2.26
C GLY A 118 5.08 -10.72 -1.12
N GLY A 119 5.37 -11.29 0.06
CA GLY A 119 4.37 -11.42 1.13
C GLY A 119 3.69 -10.09 1.53
N ARG A 120 4.48 -9.06 1.84
CA ARG A 120 3.96 -7.71 2.18
C ARG A 120 3.33 -7.02 0.98
N PHE A 121 3.89 -7.24 -0.21
CA PHE A 121 3.36 -6.68 -1.46
C PHE A 121 1.96 -7.21 -1.79
N TRP A 122 1.73 -8.52 -1.70
CA TRP A 122 0.42 -9.14 -1.93
C TRP A 122 -0.60 -8.73 -0.89
N PHE A 123 -0.21 -8.58 0.37
CA PHE A 123 -1.08 -8.06 1.41
C PHE A 123 -1.53 -6.62 1.13
N GLY A 124 -0.59 -5.76 0.71
CA GLY A 124 -0.92 -4.39 0.27
C GLY A 124 -1.81 -4.38 -0.97
N GLY A 125 -1.55 -5.26 -1.94
CA GLY A 125 -2.39 -5.44 -3.13
C GLY A 125 -3.83 -5.85 -2.79
N PHE A 126 -4.00 -6.78 -1.86
CA PHE A 126 -5.32 -7.19 -1.36
C PHE A 126 -6.07 -6.00 -0.73
N TRP A 127 -5.41 -5.22 0.13
CA TRP A 127 -6.02 -4.05 0.73
C TRP A 127 -6.40 -2.98 -0.30
N LYS A 128 -5.55 -2.81 -1.33
CA LYS A 128 -5.81 -1.89 -2.44
C LYS A 128 -7.06 -2.29 -3.24
N VAL A 129 -7.24 -3.58 -3.54
CA VAL A 129 -8.45 -4.08 -4.19
C VAL A 129 -9.70 -3.81 -3.33
N GLY A 130 -9.59 -4.01 -2.01
CA GLY A 130 -10.66 -3.65 -1.07
C GLY A 130 -11.03 -2.17 -1.14
N ASN A 131 -10.03 -1.28 -1.11
CA ASN A 131 -10.24 0.17 -1.27
C ASN A 131 -10.93 0.51 -2.60
N ASP A 132 -10.48 -0.10 -3.70
CA ASP A 132 -11.02 0.18 -5.03
C ASP A 132 -12.46 -0.31 -5.16
N ALA A 133 -12.80 -1.44 -4.53
CA ALA A 133 -14.19 -1.90 -4.40
C ALA A 133 -15.04 -0.91 -3.59
N SER A 134 -14.51 -0.36 -2.48
CA SER A 134 -15.22 0.62 -1.65
C SER A 134 -15.53 1.92 -2.39
N GLN A 135 -14.73 2.33 -3.37
CA GLN A 135 -15.01 3.53 -4.17
C GLN A 135 -16.32 3.43 -4.97
N PHE A 136 -16.76 2.22 -5.31
CA PHE A 136 -18.05 2.00 -5.97
C PHE A 136 -19.24 2.00 -5.02
N VAL A 137 -19.01 1.90 -3.71
CA VAL A 137 -20.10 1.90 -2.71
C VAL A 137 -20.75 3.28 -2.63
N GLY A 138 -19.98 4.36 -2.77
CA GLY A 138 -20.48 5.74 -2.78
C GLY A 138 -21.61 5.98 -3.80
N PRO A 139 -21.38 5.77 -5.11
CA PRO A 139 -22.43 5.96 -6.12
C PRO A 139 -23.61 4.99 -5.97
N LEU A 140 -23.41 3.77 -5.46
CA LEU A 140 -24.50 2.82 -5.20
C LEU A 140 -25.43 3.32 -4.08
N ILE A 141 -24.86 3.79 -2.97
CA ILE A 141 -25.64 4.38 -1.86
C ILE A 141 -26.39 5.62 -2.35
N LEU A 142 -25.72 6.50 -3.11
CA LEU A 142 -26.33 7.70 -3.67
C LEU A 142 -27.52 7.34 -4.57
N ASN A 143 -27.38 6.36 -5.45
CA ASN A 143 -28.46 5.93 -6.35
C ASN A 143 -29.68 5.43 -5.57
N ARG A 144 -29.47 4.62 -4.52
CA ARG A 144 -30.54 4.14 -3.65
C ARG A 144 -31.22 5.27 -2.90
N LEU A 145 -30.45 6.22 -2.37
CA LEU A 145 -30.98 7.38 -1.66
C LEU A 145 -31.81 8.28 -2.59
N LEU A 146 -31.36 8.52 -3.82
CA LEU A 146 -32.12 9.25 -4.83
C LEU A 146 -33.44 8.57 -5.15
N GLN A 147 -33.47 7.25 -5.30
CA GLN A 147 -34.73 6.51 -5.55
C GLN A 147 -35.74 6.70 -4.42
N VAL A 148 -35.29 6.65 -3.16
CA VAL A 148 -36.16 6.85 -1.98
C VAL A 148 -36.72 8.27 -1.94
N ILE A 149 -35.87 9.28 -2.17
CA ILE A 149 -36.29 10.69 -2.15
C ILE A 149 -37.26 10.98 -3.30
N LEU A 150 -36.96 10.51 -4.52
CA LEU A 150 -37.83 10.72 -5.68
C LEU A 150 -39.19 10.03 -5.52
N PHE A 151 -39.21 8.80 -4.99
CA PHE A 151 -40.45 8.10 -4.68
C PHE A 151 -41.30 8.83 -3.64
N CYS A 152 -40.67 9.30 -2.56
CA CYS A 152 -41.33 10.09 -1.53
C CYS A 152 -41.89 11.39 -2.11
N SER A 153 -41.08 12.15 -2.85
CA SER A 153 -41.50 13.39 -3.53
C SER A 153 -42.70 13.19 -4.43
N MET A 154 -42.70 12.13 -5.26
CA MET A 154 -43.83 11.77 -6.11
C MET A 154 -45.09 11.49 -5.29
N LEU A 155 -44.99 10.76 -4.18
CA LEU A 155 -46.14 10.46 -3.31
C LEU A 155 -46.73 11.74 -2.68
N TRP A 156 -45.89 12.62 -2.14
CA TRP A 156 -46.31 13.91 -1.56
C TRP A 156 -46.99 14.82 -2.59
N ILE A 157 -46.44 14.88 -3.81
CA ILE A 157 -47.00 15.66 -4.92
C ILE A 157 -48.38 15.11 -5.30
N ASN A 158 -48.52 13.80 -5.48
CA ASN A 158 -49.80 13.17 -5.83
C ASN A 158 -50.86 13.37 -4.74
N GLN A 159 -50.48 13.29 -3.46
CA GLN A 159 -51.40 13.55 -2.35
C GLN A 159 -51.86 15.02 -2.33
N SER A 160 -50.94 15.95 -2.58
CA SER A 160 -51.26 17.39 -2.64
C SER A 160 -52.24 17.71 -3.77
N PHE A 161 -52.02 17.15 -4.97
CA PHE A 161 -52.95 17.30 -6.10
C PHE A 161 -54.31 16.64 -5.83
N SER A 162 -54.32 15.46 -5.23
CA SER A 162 -55.57 14.74 -4.90
C SER A 162 -56.43 15.51 -3.89
N VAL A 163 -55.83 16.06 -2.82
CA VAL A 163 -56.56 16.89 -1.84
C VAL A 163 -57.09 18.17 -2.49
N GLY A 164 -56.30 18.82 -3.34
CA GLY A 164 -56.73 20.01 -4.08
C GLY A 164 -57.94 19.75 -4.98
N TYR A 165 -57.93 18.63 -5.72
CA TYR A 165 -59.05 18.23 -6.57
C TYR A 165 -60.34 17.97 -5.76
N CYS A 166 -60.23 17.25 -4.64
CA CYS A 166 -61.37 16.96 -3.77
C CYS A 166 -62.00 18.23 -3.17
N LEU A 167 -61.17 19.18 -2.70
CA LEU A 167 -61.65 20.47 -2.16
C LEU A 167 -62.31 21.34 -3.24
N GLY A 168 -61.76 21.36 -4.45
CA GLY A 168 -62.35 22.07 -5.59
C GLY A 168 -63.71 21.51 -6.00
N HIS A 169 -63.86 20.18 -6.01
CA HIS A 169 -65.13 19.53 -6.32
C HIS A 169 -66.19 19.75 -5.23
N LEU A 170 -65.80 19.78 -3.95
CA LEU A 170 -66.74 20.06 -2.84
C LEU A 170 -67.25 21.51 -2.83
N SER A 171 -66.52 22.45 -3.44
CA SER A 171 -66.91 23.87 -3.51
C SER A 171 -67.89 24.17 -4.66
N LEU A 172 -68.13 23.19 -5.54
CA LEU A 172 -69.01 23.30 -6.71
C LEU A 172 -70.38 22.61 -6.53
N ILE A 173 -70.57 21.91 -5.40
CA ILE A 173 -71.84 21.28 -4.98
C ILE A 173 -72.45 22.12 -3.86
#